data_AF-A0A2E8JUA7-F1
#
_entry.id   AF-A0A2E8JUA7-F1
#
_cell.length_a   1.000
_cell.length_b   1.000
_cell.length_c   1.000
_cell.angle_alpha   90.00
_cell.angle_beta   90.00
_cell.angle_gamma   90.00
#
_symmetry.space_group_name_H-M   'P 1'
#
loop_
_entity.id
_entity.type
_entity.pdbx_description
1 polymer ?
#
loop_
_entity_poly.entity_id
_entity_poly.type
_entity_poly.pdbx_seq_one_letter_code
_entity_poly.pdbx_strand_id
1 'polypeptide(L)' 'MGEVVVGISGASGAVYGKRLVEVLSEMGKTVRLVVTDSGRLTLKHECDTTPEELAQATGSLL' A
#
# COMPACT_ATOMS: atom_id res chain seq x y z
N MET A 1 -14.48 -10.87 -11.15
CA MET A 1 -13.05 -10.58 -10.91
C MET A 1 -12.86 -10.38 -9.42
N GLY A 2 -11.85 -11.00 -8.82
CA GLY A 2 -11.63 -10.98 -7.36
C GLY A 2 -10.87 -9.74 -6.88
N GLU A 3 -11.00 -9.45 -5.58
CA GLU A 3 -10.23 -8.45 -4.84
C GLU A 3 -8.82 -8.97 -4.53
N VAL A 4 -7.81 -8.10 -4.52
CA VAL A 4 -6.45 -8.40 -4.05
C VAL A 4 -6.22 -7.70 -2.71
N VAL A 5 -5.89 -8.45 -1.67
CA VAL A 5 -5.52 -7.89 -0.36
C VAL A 5 -4.01 -7.74 -0.27
N VAL A 6 -3.52 -6.53 -0.04
CA VAL A 6 -2.09 -6.23 0.12
C VAL A 6 -1.82 -5.84 1.57
N GLY A 7 -1.06 -6.67 2.27
CA GLY A 7 -0.59 -6.40 3.63
C GLY A 7 0.81 -5.76 3.63
N ILE A 8 0.96 -4.57 4.21
CA ILE A 8 2.26 -3.93 4.45
C ILE A 8 2.56 -3.95 5.95
N SER A 9 3.65 -4.63 6.32
CA SER A 9 4.14 -4.70 7.70
C SER A 9 5.32 -3.74 7.92
N GLY A 10 5.93 -3.76 9.11
CA GLY A 10 7.06 -2.89 9.48
C GLY A 10 8.46 -3.36 9.06
N ALA A 11 8.56 -4.34 8.16
CA ALA A 11 9.86 -4.72 7.60
C ALA A 11 10.37 -3.64 6.63
N SER A 12 11.71 -3.51 6.51
CA SER A 12 12.30 -2.63 5.49
C SER A 12 11.92 -3.07 4.08
N GLY A 13 11.81 -2.11 3.15
CA GLY A 13 11.34 -2.34 1.78
C GLY A 13 9.88 -1.96 1.56
N ALA A 14 9.38 -0.95 2.27
CA ALA A 14 8.01 -0.46 2.09
C ALA A 14 7.73 0.02 0.65
N VAL A 15 8.78 0.41 -0.07
CA VAL A 15 8.73 0.77 -1.50
C VAL A 15 8.18 -0.36 -2.39
N TYR A 16 8.42 -1.63 -2.05
CA TYR A 16 7.91 -2.76 -2.81
C TYR A 16 6.40 -2.90 -2.64
N GLY A 17 5.90 -2.73 -1.40
CA GLY A 17 4.47 -2.69 -1.11
C GLY A 17 3.78 -1.53 -1.82
N LYS A 18 4.35 -0.32 -1.72
CA LYS A 18 3.86 0.87 -2.42
C LYS A 18 3.75 0.65 -3.93
N ARG A 19 4.83 0.19 -4.57
CA ARG A 19 4.85 -0.02 -6.03
C ARG A 19 3.90 -1.13 -6.47
N LEU A 20 3.73 -2.18 -5.66
CA LEU A 20 2.78 -3.25 -5.94
C LEU A 20 1.34 -2.71 -5.98
N VAL A 21 0.94 -1.90 -5.01
CA VAL A 21 -0.42 -1.31 -4.96
C VAL A 21 -0.65 -0.40 -6.17
N GLU A 22 0.34 0.43 -6.52
CA GLU A 22 0.28 1.29 -7.72
C GLU A 22 0.04 0.47 -8.99
N VAL A 23 0.85 -0.56 -9.24
CA VAL A 23 0.73 -1.39 -10.45
C VAL A 23 -0.58 -2.16 -10.50
N LEU A 24 -1.04 -2.73 -9.38
CA LEU A 24 -2.33 -3.41 -9.32
C LEU A 24 -3.49 -2.46 -9.67
N SER A 25 -3.39 -1.21 -9.21
CA SER A 25 -4.38 -0.17 -9.48
C SER A 25 -4.33 0.31 -10.93
N GLU A 26 -3.13 0.51 -11.49
CA GLU A 26 -2.89 0.78 -12.92
C GLU A 26 -3.49 -0.32 -13.82
N MET A 27 -3.47 -1.58 -13.36
CA MET A 27 -4.07 -2.73 -14.04
C MET A 27 -5.60 -2.85 -13.86
N GLY A 28 -6.24 -1.90 -13.18
CA GLY A 28 -7.68 -1.91 -12.90
C GLY A 28 -8.13 -2.99 -11.93
N LYS A 29 -7.24 -3.46 -11.04
CA LYS A 29 -7.61 -4.42 -9.98
C LYS A 29 -8.11 -3.66 -8.74
N THR A 30 -9.15 -4.20 -8.10
CA THR A 30 -9.58 -3.73 -6.78
C THR A 30 -8.57 -4.19 -5.74
N VAL A 31 -7.97 -3.23 -5.02
CA VAL A 31 -7.00 -3.50 -3.97
C VAL A 31 -7.59 -3.12 -2.61
N ARG A 32 -7.47 -4.04 -1.64
CA ARG A 32 -7.65 -3.76 -0.21
C ARG A 32 -6.28 -3.65 0.44
N LEU A 33 -5.95 -2.48 0.96
CA LEU A 33 -4.69 -2.20 1.62
C LEU A 33 -4.85 -2.43 3.13
N VAL A 34 -3.96 -3.23 3.73
CA VAL A 34 -3.92 -3.43 5.19
C VAL A 34 -2.52 -3.09 5.66
N VAL A 35 -2.39 -2.14 6.58
CA VAL A 35 -1.07 -1.70 7.07
C VAL A 35 -1.02 -1.75 8.59
N THR A 36 0.02 -2.37 9.15
CA THR A 36 0.25 -2.37 10.60
C THR A 36 0.79 -1.02 11.08
N ASP A 37 0.73 -0.76 12.38
CA ASP A 37 1.32 0.47 12.96
C ASP A 37 2.81 0.61 12.65
N SER A 38 3.56 -0.50 12.70
CA SER A 38 4.97 -0.49 12.28
C SER A 38 5.14 -0.26 10.77
N GLY A 39 4.22 -0.76 9.94
CA GLY A 39 4.24 -0.52 8.49
C GLY A 39 3.97 0.94 8.12
N ARG A 40 3.12 1.63 8.88
CA ARG A 40 2.92 3.09 8.77
C ARG A 40 4.23 3.84 8.96
N LEU A 41 4.97 3.49 10.02
CA LEU A 41 6.26 4.12 10.32
C LEU A 41 7.24 3.87 9.18
N THR A 42 7.39 2.63 8.72
CA THR A 42 8.33 2.31 7.64
C THR A 42 7.96 3.00 6.33
N LEU A 43 6.68 3.06 5.95
CA LEU A 43 6.22 3.82 4.79
C LEU A 43 6.59 5.30 4.88
N LYS A 44 6.41 5.91 6.06
CA LYS A 44 6.79 7.31 6.26
C LYS A 44 8.29 7.50 6.20
N HIS A 45 9.06 6.61 6.82
CA HIS A 45 10.52 6.70 6.88
C HIS A 45 11.20 6.44 5.54
N GLU A 46 10.74 5.46 4.76
CA GLU A 46 11.40 5.04 3.51
C GLU A 46 10.80 5.67 2.25
N CYS A 47 9.52 6.06 2.27
CA CYS A 47 8.78 6.51 1.09
C CYS A 47 8.12 7.88 1.26
N ASP A 48 8.34 8.55 2.40
CA ASP A 48 7.73 9.83 2.77
C ASP A 48 6.20 9.88 2.61
N THR A 49 5.53 8.75 2.79
CA THR A 49 4.08 8.64 2.59
C THR A 49 3.36 7.92 3.74
N THR A 50 2.04 7.97 3.75
CA THR A 50 1.16 7.28 4.69
C THR A 50 0.25 6.28 3.97
N PRO A 51 -0.33 5.27 4.66
CA PRO A 51 -1.31 4.38 4.05
C PRO A 51 -2.53 5.13 3.48
N GLU A 52 -2.93 6.23 4.11
CA GLU A 52 -4.05 7.06 3.66
C GLU A 52 -3.74 7.74 2.32
N GLU A 53 -2.56 8.35 2.20
CA GLU A 53 -2.10 8.97 0.94
C GLU A 53 -1.93 7.93 -0.16
N LEU A 54 -1.35 6.77 0.17
CA LEU A 54 -1.20 5.67 -0.79
C LEU A 54 -2.58 5.15 -1.25
N ALA A 55 -3.52 4.98 -0.32
CA ALA A 55 -4.87 4.53 -0.64
C ALA A 55 -5.61 5.53 -1.52
N GLN A 56 -5.50 6.82 -1.19
CA GLN A 56 -6.08 7.89 -2.00
C GLN A 56 -5.48 7.95 -3.41
N ALA A 57 -4.15 7.85 -3.53
CA ALA A 57 -3.46 7.91 -4.82
C ALA A 57 -3.77 6.71 -5.73
N THR A 58 -4.15 5.57 -5.14
CA THR A 58 -4.37 4.31 -5.85
C THR A 58 -5.84 3.91 -5.96
N GLY A 59 -6.74 4.61 -5.26
CA GLY A 59 -8.16 4.24 -5.17
C GLY A 59 -8.38 2.91 -4.43
N SER A 60 -7.43 2.51 -3.57
CA SER A 60 -7.53 1.27 -2.79
C SER A 60 -8.37 1.46 -1.52
N LEU A 61 -8.97 0.37 -1.06
CA LEU A 61 -9.75 0.31 0.17
C LEU A 61 -8.80 0.06 1.34
N LEU A 62 -8.56 1.08 2.17
CA LEU A 62 -7.78 0.98 3.40
C LEU A 62 -8.61 0.44 4.57
#